data_AF-X1RFM9-F1
#
_entry.id   AF-X1RFM9-F1
#
_cell.length_a   1.000
_cell.length_b   1.000
_cell.length_c   1.000
_cell.angle_alpha   90.00
_cell.angle_beta   90.00
_cell.angle_gamma   90.00
#
_symmetry.space_group_name_H-M   'P 1'
#
loop_
_entity.id
_entity.type
_entity.pdbx_description
1 polymer ?
#
loop_
_entity_poly.entity_id
_entity_poly.type
_entity_poly.pdbx_seq_one_letter_code
_entity_poly.pdbx_strand_id
1 'polypeptide(L)'
;MEQNEQPTTAVEVIEVAPVPIRLTPEAIEITKQNIALCEQLVSEVLEGDIDWGQIPGIAQPNLWDPGAAKIMAAFNCYPKYTVLNRIEEDNLISFTIESTLVNRQSRQPLATGIGACSTRETKYKYRWVFEEEAISMGLNPATLKRKDKKYQVPNPERGELVNTIVKMSA
;
A
#
# COMPACT_ATOMS: atom_id res chain seq x y z
N MET A 1 -29.85 -40.45 26.16
CA MET A 1 -28.94 -39.83 25.18
C MET A 1 -28.86 -38.36 25.56
N GLU A 2 -27.67 -37.78 25.38
CA GLU A 2 -27.40 -36.33 25.40
C GLU A 2 -27.37 -35.63 26.76
N GLN A 3 -26.42 -34.77 27.09
CA GLN A 3 -25.15 -34.35 26.47
C GLN A 3 -24.32 -33.78 27.63
N ASN A 4 -23.04 -34.15 27.71
CA ASN A 4 -22.12 -33.67 28.74
C ASN A 4 -21.45 -32.40 28.20
N GLU A 5 -22.05 -31.23 28.43
CA GLU A 5 -21.42 -29.95 28.08
C GLU A 5 -20.45 -29.55 29.18
N GLN A 6 -19.15 -29.79 28.95
CA GLN A 6 -18.11 -29.14 29.74
C GLN A 6 -17.99 -27.68 29.28
N PRO A 7 -17.97 -26.70 30.22
CA PRO A 7 -17.77 -25.31 29.86
C PRO A 7 -16.35 -25.12 29.31
N THR A 8 -16.28 -24.60 28.09
CA THR A 8 -15.02 -24.19 27.43
C THR A 8 -14.32 -23.15 28.29
N THR A 9 -13.13 -23.48 28.77
CA THR A 9 -12.27 -22.55 29.52
C THR A 9 -11.92 -21.37 28.63
N ALA A 10 -12.38 -20.18 29.02
CA ALA A 10 -11.98 -18.94 28.38
C ALA A 10 -10.46 -18.78 28.48
N VAL A 11 -9.77 -18.72 27.35
CA VAL A 11 -8.35 -18.39 27.29
C VAL A 11 -8.23 -16.89 27.54
N GLU A 12 -7.86 -16.50 28.76
CA GLU A 12 -7.53 -15.11 29.08
C GLU A 12 -6.32 -14.68 28.23
N VAL A 13 -6.53 -13.62 27.44
CA VAL A 13 -5.46 -12.98 26.68
C VAL A 13 -4.58 -12.23 27.68
N ILE A 14 -3.43 -12.80 28.01
CA ILE A 14 -2.41 -12.13 28.82
C ILE A 14 -1.84 -10.99 27.97
N GLU A 15 -2.22 -9.75 28.30
CA GLU A 15 -1.62 -8.55 27.72
C GLU A 15 -0.19 -8.43 28.26
N VAL A 16 0.79 -8.89 27.47
CA VAL A 16 2.20 -8.83 27.85
C VAL A 16 2.68 -7.39 27.71
N ALA A 17 3.02 -6.75 28.84
CA ALA A 17 3.61 -5.41 28.83
C ALA A 17 4.87 -5.38 27.96
N PRO A 18 5.08 -4.31 27.15
CA PRO A 18 6.23 -4.24 26.26
C PRO A 18 7.53 -4.27 27.07
N VAL A 19 8.40 -5.22 26.74
CA VAL A 19 9.72 -5.35 27.37
C VAL A 19 10.54 -4.10 27.02
N PRO A 20 11.10 -3.37 28.00
CA PRO A 20 11.88 -2.17 27.72
C PRO A 20 13.14 -2.51 26.93
N ILE A 21 13.45 -1.70 25.92
CA ILE A 21 14.65 -1.85 25.09
C ILE A 21 15.88 -1.70 25.99
N ARG A 22 16.71 -2.74 26.06
CA ARG A 22 18.01 -2.71 26.74
C ARG A 22 19.12 -2.50 25.72
N LEU A 23 19.80 -1.36 25.78
CA LEU A 23 20.92 -1.05 24.89
C LEU A 23 22.23 -1.57 25.50
N THR A 24 22.48 -2.88 25.37
CA THR A 24 23.78 -3.50 25.72
C THR A 24 24.50 -3.96 24.45
N PRO A 25 25.84 -4.14 24.49
CA PRO A 25 26.58 -4.68 23.35
C PRO A 25 26.01 -6.00 22.81
N GLU A 26 25.59 -6.90 23.70
CA GLU A 26 25.00 -8.20 23.35
C GLU A 26 23.63 -8.02 22.69
N ALA A 27 22.80 -7.10 23.19
CA ALA A 27 21.49 -6.80 22.61
C ALA A 27 21.61 -6.19 21.20
N ILE A 28 22.65 -5.38 20.97
CA ILE A 28 22.95 -4.84 19.62
C ILE A 28 23.31 -5.99 18.68
N GLU A 29 24.15 -6.93 19.12
CA GLU A 29 24.58 -8.06 18.29
C GLU A 29 23.39 -8.97 17.92
N ILE A 30 22.54 -9.33 18.88
CA ILE A 30 21.32 -10.11 18.64
C ILE A 30 20.40 -9.38 17.65
N THR A 31 20.20 -8.07 17.83
CA THR A 31 19.34 -7.28 16.94
C THR A 31 19.87 -7.27 15.51
N LYS A 32 21.18 -7.12 15.32
CA LYS A 32 21.81 -7.19 14.00
C LYS A 32 21.66 -8.56 13.35
N GLN A 33 21.84 -9.64 14.12
CA GLN A 33 21.63 -11.00 13.63
C GLN A 33 20.18 -11.22 13.18
N ASN A 34 19.20 -10.74 13.97
CA ASN A 34 17.78 -10.83 13.59
C ASN A 34 17.47 -10.06 12.30
N ILE A 35 18.03 -8.86 12.12
CA ILE A 35 17.88 -8.08 10.89
C ILE A 35 18.46 -8.84 9.70
N ALA A 36 19.68 -9.39 9.84
CA ALA A 36 20.31 -10.16 8.77
C ALA A 36 19.50 -11.41 8.38
N LEU A 37 18.91 -12.11 9.35
CA LEU A 37 18.02 -13.26 9.08
C LEU A 37 16.73 -12.83 8.37
N CYS A 38 16.15 -11.68 8.74
CA CYS A 38 15.00 -11.13 8.04
C CYS A 38 15.32 -10.77 6.58
N GLU A 39 16.46 -10.11 6.34
CA GLU A 39 16.94 -9.77 4.99
C GLU A 39 17.18 -11.03 4.16
N GLN A 40 17.82 -12.04 4.76
CA GLN A 40 18.05 -13.33 4.13
C GLN A 40 16.73 -14.00 3.73
N LEU A 41 15.77 -14.10 4.65
CA LEU A 41 14.45 -14.67 4.38
C LEU A 41 13.76 -13.96 3.21
N VAL A 42 13.77 -12.63 3.19
CA VAL A 42 13.16 -11.86 2.09
C VAL A 42 13.87 -12.18 0.77
N SER A 43 15.21 -12.18 0.76
CA SER A 43 15.97 -12.47 -0.46
C SER A 43 15.77 -13.89 -1.00
N GLU A 44 15.55 -14.88 -0.13
CA GLU A 44 15.33 -16.28 -0.53
C GLU A 44 13.89 -16.55 -1.02
N VAL A 45 12.91 -15.81 -0.49
CA VAL A 45 11.49 -15.99 -0.85
C VAL A 45 11.12 -15.27 -2.15
N LEU A 46 11.82 -14.18 -2.47
CA LEU A 46 11.52 -13.35 -3.63
C LEU A 46 12.24 -13.82 -4.90
N GLU A 47 11.49 -13.90 -5.98
CA GLU A 47 11.98 -14.22 -7.33
C GLU A 47 12.10 -12.95 -8.18
N GLY A 48 13.26 -12.75 -8.79
CA GLY A 48 13.51 -11.64 -9.70
C GLY A 48 12.61 -11.68 -10.93
N ASP A 49 12.22 -10.50 -11.41
CA ASP A 49 11.32 -10.30 -12.56
C ASP A 49 9.90 -10.86 -12.40
N ILE A 50 9.54 -11.39 -11.23
CA ILE A 50 8.17 -11.80 -10.86
C ILE A 50 7.68 -11.06 -9.63
N ASP A 51 8.51 -11.00 -8.59
CA ASP A 51 8.15 -10.38 -7.32
C ASP A 51 8.77 -8.99 -7.13
N TRP A 52 9.91 -8.76 -7.78
CA TRP A 52 10.62 -7.48 -7.78
C TRP A 52 11.42 -7.33 -9.07
N GLY A 53 11.76 -6.09 -9.42
CA GLY A 53 12.60 -5.84 -10.58
C GLY A 53 13.04 -4.38 -10.73
N GLN A 54 13.88 -4.13 -11.73
CA GLN A 54 14.39 -2.79 -12.04
C GLN A 54 13.51 -2.12 -13.09
N ILE A 55 12.99 -0.93 -12.78
CA ILE A 55 12.33 -0.08 -13.77
C ILE A 55 13.38 0.83 -14.41
N PRO A 56 13.48 0.89 -15.76
CA PRO A 56 14.41 1.79 -16.43
C PRO A 56 14.27 3.23 -15.96
N GLY A 57 15.38 3.84 -15.53
CA GLY A 57 15.43 5.21 -15.03
C GLY A 57 15.19 5.36 -13.52
N ILE A 58 14.87 4.29 -12.80
CA ILE A 58 14.87 4.26 -11.33
C ILE A 58 16.17 3.61 -10.86
N ALA A 59 16.82 4.18 -9.85
CA ALA A 59 18.11 3.66 -9.36
C ALA A 59 17.95 2.38 -8.52
N GLN A 60 16.85 2.26 -7.78
CA GLN A 60 16.59 1.17 -6.86
C GLN A 60 15.60 0.14 -7.45
N PRO A 61 15.71 -1.14 -7.03
CA PRO A 61 14.74 -2.15 -7.39
C PRO A 61 13.36 -1.80 -6.79
N ASN A 62 12.32 -2.25 -7.47
CA ASN A 62 10.94 -2.01 -7.09
C ASN A 62 10.32 -3.34 -6.66
N LEU A 63 9.68 -3.35 -5.49
CA LEU A 63 8.87 -4.47 -5.04
C LEU A 63 7.51 -4.42 -5.72
N TRP A 64 7.05 -5.55 -6.24
CA TRP A 64 5.75 -5.66 -6.90
C TRP A 64 4.74 -6.35 -5.97
N ASP A 65 3.44 -6.23 -6.30
CA ASP A 65 2.36 -6.80 -5.49
C ASP A 65 2.54 -8.29 -5.14
N PRO A 66 2.99 -9.18 -6.07
CA PRO A 66 3.26 -10.58 -5.73
C PRO A 66 4.35 -10.73 -4.66
N GLY A 67 5.42 -9.93 -4.72
CA GLY A 67 6.50 -9.94 -3.75
C GLY A 67 6.07 -9.47 -2.38
N ALA A 68 5.30 -8.38 -2.30
CA ALA A 68 4.71 -7.92 -1.05
C ALA A 68 3.82 -9.01 -0.41
N ALA A 69 3.00 -9.70 -1.21
CA ALA A 69 2.16 -10.80 -0.74
C ALA A 69 2.97 -11.99 -0.22
N LYS A 70 4.05 -12.38 -0.91
CA LYS A 70 4.96 -13.44 -0.44
C LYS A 70 5.66 -13.08 0.87
N ILE A 71 6.17 -11.86 1.01
CA ILE A 71 6.76 -11.37 2.26
C ILE A 71 5.75 -11.47 3.40
N MET A 72 4.53 -10.95 3.20
CA MET A 72 3.49 -11.04 4.23
C MET A 72 3.14 -12.47 4.61
N ALA A 73 3.11 -13.39 3.63
CA ALA A 73 2.91 -14.81 3.89
C ALA A 73 4.07 -15.42 4.70
N ALA A 74 5.32 -15.10 4.36
CA ALA A 74 6.52 -15.57 5.06
C ALA A 74 6.55 -15.11 6.53
N PHE A 75 6.14 -13.87 6.81
CA PHE A 75 6.01 -13.34 8.17
C PHE A 75 4.67 -13.67 8.86
N ASN A 76 3.85 -14.52 8.25
CA ASN A 76 2.54 -14.93 8.75
C ASN A 76 1.65 -13.74 9.17
N CYS A 77 1.62 -12.70 8.33
CA CYS A 77 0.85 -11.48 8.55
C CYS A 77 -0.03 -11.17 7.33
N TYR A 78 -0.90 -10.16 7.49
CA TYR A 78 -1.74 -9.65 6.40
C TYR A 78 -2.12 -8.18 6.68
N PRO A 79 -2.41 -7.39 5.63
CA PRO A 79 -2.82 -6.01 5.82
C PRO A 79 -4.33 -5.96 6.08
N LYS A 80 -4.72 -5.13 7.05
CA LYS A 80 -6.10 -4.73 7.32
C LYS A 80 -6.22 -3.24 6.98
N TYR A 81 -7.10 -2.92 6.05
CA TYR A 81 -7.33 -1.56 5.61
C TYR A 81 -8.53 -0.95 6.32
N THR A 82 -8.36 0.28 6.81
CA THR A 82 -9.43 1.10 7.39
C THR A 82 -9.51 2.41 6.62
N VAL A 83 -10.69 2.72 6.06
CA VAL A 83 -10.90 4.03 5.41
C VAL A 83 -11.09 5.07 6.50
N LEU A 84 -10.11 5.95 6.69
CA LEU A 84 -10.16 7.04 7.66
C LEU A 84 -10.94 8.24 7.13
N ASN A 85 -10.79 8.54 5.84
CA ASN A 85 -11.50 9.61 5.17
C ASN A 85 -11.84 9.24 3.73
N ARG A 86 -13.03 9.66 3.28
CA ARG A 86 -13.54 9.45 1.92
C ARG A 86 -14.34 10.67 1.48
N ILE A 87 -13.89 11.31 0.42
CA ILE A 87 -14.59 12.40 -0.25
C ILE A 87 -14.80 11.98 -1.71
N GLU A 88 -16.05 11.91 -2.14
CA GLU A 88 -16.44 11.59 -3.52
C GLU A 88 -17.53 12.56 -3.99
N GLU A 89 -17.11 13.74 -4.40
CA GLU A 89 -17.95 14.79 -4.99
C GLU A 89 -17.68 14.87 -6.49
N ASP A 90 -18.54 15.52 -7.28
CA ASP A 90 -18.43 15.57 -8.74
C ASP A 90 -17.05 16.01 -9.25
N ASN A 91 -16.39 16.92 -8.53
CA ASN A 91 -15.10 17.51 -8.89
C ASN A 91 -13.92 17.01 -8.02
N LEU A 92 -14.17 16.17 -7.02
CA LEU A 92 -13.16 15.76 -6.05
C LEU A 92 -13.35 14.31 -5.63
N ILE A 93 -12.28 13.52 -5.81
CA ILE A 93 -12.15 12.21 -5.19
C ILE A 93 -10.90 12.27 -4.30
N SER A 94 -11.06 11.90 -3.04
CA SER A 94 -9.97 11.87 -2.06
C SER A 94 -10.18 10.74 -1.09
N PHE A 95 -9.13 9.96 -0.84
CA PHE A 95 -9.13 8.89 0.15
C PHE A 95 -7.97 9.07 1.11
N THR A 96 -8.19 8.65 2.35
CA THR A 96 -7.15 8.42 3.35
C THR A 96 -7.40 7.06 3.96
N ILE A 97 -6.44 6.15 3.82
CA ILE A 97 -6.55 4.76 4.24
C ILE A 97 -5.43 4.48 5.22
N GLU A 98 -5.79 3.87 6.35
CA GLU A 98 -4.85 3.28 7.29
C GLU A 98 -4.67 1.80 6.93
N SER A 99 -3.42 1.39 6.77
CA SER A 99 -2.99 0.04 6.48
C SER A 99 -2.34 -0.53 7.73
N THR A 100 -3.05 -1.36 8.48
CA THR A 100 -2.52 -2.04 9.67
C THR A 100 -2.05 -3.44 9.30
N LEU A 101 -0.77 -3.74 9.52
CA LEU A 101 -0.23 -5.10 9.37
C LEU A 101 -0.58 -5.91 10.62
N VAL A 102 -1.29 -7.02 10.46
CA VAL A 102 -1.77 -7.85 11.57
C VAL A 102 -1.14 -9.23 11.49
N ASN A 103 -0.61 -9.73 12.61
CA ASN A 103 -0.13 -11.10 12.70
C ASN A 103 -1.32 -12.09 12.65
N ARG A 104 -1.24 -13.13 11.82
CA ARG A 104 -2.35 -14.09 11.63
C ARG A 104 -2.61 -14.92 12.88
N GLN A 105 -1.56 -15.31 13.61
CA GLN A 105 -1.64 -16.17 14.78
C GLN A 105 -2.06 -15.40 16.04
N SER A 106 -1.34 -14.33 16.39
CA SER A 106 -1.60 -13.56 17.62
C SER A 106 -2.75 -12.57 17.48
N ARG A 107 -3.16 -12.24 16.25
CA ARG A 107 -4.18 -11.21 15.92
C ARG A 107 -3.79 -9.80 16.36
N GLN A 108 -2.54 -9.61 16.80
CA GLN A 108 -2.02 -8.31 17.24
C GLN A 108 -1.56 -7.47 16.05
N PRO A 109 -1.74 -6.13 16.11
CA PRO A 109 -1.15 -5.22 15.13
C PRO A 109 0.37 -5.21 15.29
N LEU A 110 1.07 -5.36 14.17
CA LEU A 110 2.54 -5.32 14.09
C LEU A 110 3.04 -3.92 13.70
N ALA A 111 2.35 -3.28 12.76
CA ALA A 111 2.70 -1.96 12.25
C ALA A 111 1.46 -1.28 11.64
N THR A 112 1.50 0.04 11.53
CA THR A 112 0.46 0.86 10.89
C THR A 112 1.11 1.81 9.90
N GLY A 113 0.52 1.94 8.71
CA GLY A 113 0.86 2.95 7.72
C GLY A 113 -0.37 3.76 7.34
N ILE A 114 -0.18 4.98 6.86
CA ILE A 114 -1.26 5.83 6.34
C ILE A 114 -0.89 6.21 4.91
N GLY A 115 -1.81 5.97 3.98
CA GLY A 115 -1.75 6.47 2.61
C GLY A 115 -2.91 7.42 2.33
N ALA A 116 -2.64 8.45 1.53
CA ALA A 116 -3.64 9.43 1.12
C ALA A 116 -3.39 9.85 -0.32
N CYS A 117 -4.46 9.94 -1.10
CA CYS A 117 -4.38 10.34 -2.49
C CYS A 117 -5.63 11.11 -2.90
N SER A 118 -5.48 12.04 -3.86
CA SER A 118 -6.56 12.88 -4.34
C SER A 118 -6.46 13.24 -5.82
N THR A 119 -7.61 13.39 -6.48
CA THR A 119 -7.69 13.96 -7.85
C THR A 119 -7.26 15.42 -7.94
N ARG A 120 -6.98 16.10 -6.82
CA ARG A 120 -6.35 17.43 -6.82
C ARG A 120 -4.87 17.39 -7.16
N GLU A 121 -4.21 16.24 -7.01
CA GLU A 121 -2.81 16.09 -7.40
C GLU A 121 -2.66 16.19 -8.92
N THR A 122 -1.65 16.93 -9.38
CA THR A 122 -1.41 17.20 -10.82
C THR A 122 -1.34 15.92 -11.66
N LYS A 123 -0.83 14.83 -11.10
CA LYS A 123 -0.69 13.52 -11.76
C LYS A 123 -2.05 12.92 -12.15
N TYR A 124 -3.08 13.10 -11.33
CA TYR A 124 -4.42 12.52 -11.54
C TYR A 124 -5.40 13.54 -12.12
N LYS A 125 -5.21 14.83 -11.82
CA LYS A 125 -6.06 15.93 -12.29
C LYS A 125 -6.07 16.08 -13.81
N TYR A 126 -4.94 15.77 -14.46
CA TYR A 126 -4.75 16.03 -15.89
C TYR A 126 -4.27 14.79 -16.63
N ARG A 127 -4.65 14.68 -17.91
CA ARG A 127 -4.11 13.69 -18.85
C ARG A 127 -3.58 14.34 -20.11
N TRP A 128 -2.68 13.66 -20.82
CA TRP A 128 -2.08 14.13 -22.07
C TRP A 128 -2.77 13.44 -23.25
N VAL A 129 -3.46 14.22 -24.08
CA VAL A 129 -4.25 13.73 -25.22
C VAL A 129 -3.75 14.33 -26.54
N PHE A 130 -4.09 13.73 -27.67
CA PHE A 130 -3.79 14.33 -28.97
C PHE A 130 -4.76 15.47 -29.31
N GLU A 131 -4.44 16.23 -30.36
CA GLU A 131 -5.18 17.42 -30.74
C GLU A 131 -6.66 17.13 -31.04
N GLU A 132 -6.91 16.03 -31.74
CA GLU A 132 -8.24 15.62 -32.18
C GLU A 132 -9.17 15.36 -30.99
N GLU A 133 -8.62 14.78 -29.92
CA GLU A 133 -9.35 14.50 -28.68
C GLU A 133 -9.57 15.77 -27.85
N ALA A 134 -8.59 16.68 -27.79
CA ALA A 134 -8.79 17.97 -27.13
C ALA A 134 -9.91 18.78 -27.81
N ILE A 135 -9.96 18.77 -29.15
CA ILE A 135 -11.01 19.42 -29.93
C ILE A 135 -12.36 18.73 -29.73
N SER A 136 -12.42 17.39 -29.68
CA SER A 136 -13.68 16.66 -29.44
C SER A 136 -14.26 16.92 -28.05
N MET A 137 -13.42 17.23 -27.06
CA MET A 137 -13.81 17.70 -25.73
C MET A 137 -14.26 19.17 -25.70
N GLY A 138 -14.28 19.86 -26.85
CA GLY A 138 -14.66 21.27 -26.95
C GLY A 138 -13.60 22.25 -26.43
N LEU A 139 -12.35 21.80 -26.28
CA LEU A 139 -11.24 22.62 -25.81
C LEU A 139 -10.48 23.22 -26.99
N ASN A 140 -9.94 24.42 -26.80
CA ASN A 140 -9.08 25.07 -27.79
C ASN A 140 -7.61 24.67 -27.54
N PRO A 141 -6.95 23.91 -28.43
CA PRO A 141 -5.55 23.48 -28.24
C PRO A 141 -4.57 24.65 -28.05
N ALA A 142 -4.87 25.83 -28.58
CA ALA A 142 -4.01 27.01 -28.47
C ALA A 142 -3.88 27.55 -27.03
N THR A 143 -4.81 27.23 -26.14
CA THR A 143 -4.80 27.68 -24.73
C THR A 143 -4.25 26.63 -23.77
N LEU A 144 -3.99 25.41 -24.26
CA LEU A 144 -3.58 24.27 -23.44
C LEU A 144 -2.06 24.11 -23.40
N LYS A 145 -1.54 23.54 -22.31
CA LYS A 145 -0.12 23.17 -22.25
C LYS A 145 0.16 22.06 -23.24
N ARG A 146 1.22 22.22 -24.03
CA ARG A 146 1.65 21.24 -25.05
C ARG A 146 2.97 20.59 -24.65
N LYS A 147 3.05 19.26 -24.80
CA LYS A 147 4.27 18.47 -24.63
C LYS A 147 4.23 17.29 -25.59
N ASP A 148 5.30 17.04 -26.34
CA ASP A 148 5.45 15.87 -27.21
C ASP A 148 4.24 15.61 -28.15
N LYS A 149 3.75 16.67 -28.82
CA LYS A 149 2.55 16.67 -29.68
C LYS A 149 1.22 16.32 -28.98
N LYS A 150 1.20 16.32 -27.65
CA LYS A 150 0.01 16.15 -26.82
C LYS A 150 -0.33 17.43 -26.08
N TYR A 151 -1.61 17.56 -25.73
CA TYR A 151 -2.18 18.66 -24.98
C TYR A 151 -2.66 18.17 -23.62
N GLN A 152 -2.41 18.96 -22.59
CA GLN A 152 -2.86 18.65 -21.24
C GLN A 152 -4.31 19.08 -21.06
N VAL A 153 -5.18 18.12 -20.74
CA VAL A 153 -6.62 18.34 -20.51
C VAL A 153 -7.03 17.85 -19.12
N PRO A 154 -8.09 18.40 -18.50
CA PRO A 154 -8.69 17.82 -17.29
C PRO A 154 -9.08 16.36 -17.55
N ASN A 155 -8.88 15.49 -16.56
CA ASN A 155 -9.23 14.08 -16.70
C ASN A 155 -10.74 13.85 -16.48
N PRO A 156 -11.52 13.40 -17.49
CA PRO A 156 -12.96 13.18 -17.35
C PRO A 156 -13.32 11.79 -16.80
N GLU A 157 -12.37 10.84 -16.72
CA GLU A 157 -12.64 9.42 -16.43
C GLU A 157 -12.81 9.16 -14.93
N ARG A 158 -13.97 9.55 -14.38
CA ARG A 158 -14.23 9.43 -12.94
C ARG A 158 -14.04 8.00 -12.41
N GLY A 159 -14.55 6.99 -13.10
CA GLY A 159 -14.48 5.60 -12.66
C GLY A 159 -13.04 5.09 -12.51
N GLU A 160 -12.20 5.35 -13.50
CA GLU A 160 -10.78 5.02 -13.47
C GLU A 160 -10.03 5.80 -12.38
N LEU A 161 -10.41 7.06 -12.18
CA LEU A 161 -9.86 7.89 -11.10
C LEU A 161 -10.18 7.31 -9.72
N VAL A 162 -11.42 6.89 -9.45
CA VAL A 162 -11.77 6.30 -8.13
C VAL A 162 -10.89 5.09 -7.83
N ASN A 163 -10.80 4.14 -8.77
CA ASN A 163 -9.99 2.94 -8.59
C ASN A 163 -8.51 3.27 -8.37
N THR A 164 -7.97 4.20 -9.16
CA THR A 164 -6.59 4.65 -9.04
C THR A 164 -6.34 5.30 -7.70
N ILE A 165 -7.17 6.26 -7.28
CA ILE A 165 -6.99 6.98 -6.02
C ILE A 165 -7.08 6.04 -4.81
N VAL A 166 -8.01 5.07 -4.83
CA VAL A 166 -8.12 4.07 -3.75
C VAL A 166 -6.87 3.20 -3.67
N LYS A 167 -6.41 2.64 -4.80
CA LYS A 167 -5.21 1.79 -4.85
C LYS A 167 -3.94 2.55 -4.46
N MET A 168 -3.84 3.82 -4.83
CA MET A 168 -2.68 4.66 -4.47
C MET A 168 -2.73 5.12 -3.01
N SER A 169 -3.89 5.04 -2.35
CA SER A 169 -4.03 5.39 -0.93
C SER A 169 -3.81 4.20 0.01
N ALA A 170 -3.88 2.96 -0.49
CA ALA A 170 -3.78 1.74 0.31
C ALA A 170 -2.38 1.12 0.23
#